data_AF-A0AAV8T7E0-F1
#
_entry.id   AF-A0AAV8T7E0-F1
#
_cell.length_a   1.000
_cell.length_b   1.000
_cell.length_c   1.000
_cell.angle_alpha   90.00
_cell.angle_beta   90.00
_cell.angle_gamma   90.00
#
_symmetry.space_group_name_H-M   'P 1'
#
loop_
_entity.id
_entity.type
_entity.pdbx_description
1 polymer ?
#
loop_
_entity_poly.entity_id
_entity_poly.type
_entity_poly.pdbx_seq_one_letter_code
_entity_poly.pdbx_strand_id
1 'polypeptide(L)'
;MGSLHHISIQKKELVQDLNELFNVGLHLEVSDSQALLAQFQVKSNLMDEIKTVQGSDPELAKLKIVIQDGKVTEFNMVDGVLRCGDRLCVPDINGLRKKIMHEAHYAPYSVHPGTTKMYHDVKGIYWWPGMKKDIAQFVSTCLTCQQVKFEHQKPTGLLQELPLPEWKWGGLPWTL
;
A
#
# COMPACT_ATOMS: atom_id res chain seq x y z
N MET A 1 24.96 -44.95 -28.32
CA MET A 1 25.41 -44.18 -27.13
C MET A 1 24.69 -42.83 -27.17
N GLY A 2 23.61 -42.69 -26.40
CA GLY A 2 22.80 -41.46 -26.37
C GLY A 2 23.53 -40.35 -25.61
N SER A 3 23.62 -39.17 -26.21
CA SER A 3 24.34 -38.04 -25.63
C SER A 3 23.60 -37.47 -24.41
N LEU A 4 24.26 -37.47 -23.25
CA LEU A 4 23.74 -36.93 -22.00
C LEU A 4 23.72 -35.39 -21.95
N HIS A 5 24.17 -34.72 -23.02
CA HIS A 5 24.21 -33.25 -23.08
C HIS A 5 22.84 -32.61 -22.89
N HIS A 6 21.78 -33.20 -23.46
CA HIS A 6 20.42 -32.66 -23.36
C HIS A 6 19.88 -32.69 -21.90
N ILE A 7 20.18 -33.75 -21.16
CA ILE A 7 19.76 -33.90 -19.75
C ILE A 7 20.50 -32.88 -18.86
N SER A 8 21.78 -32.62 -19.14
CA SER A 8 22.57 -31.66 -18.36
C SER A 8 22.09 -30.21 -18.55
N ILE A 9 21.64 -29.86 -19.75
CA ILE A 9 21.09 -28.52 -20.06
C ILE A 9 19.77 -28.31 -19.30
N GLN A 10 18.82 -29.25 -19.40
CA GLN A 10 17.53 -29.14 -18.69
C GLN A 10 17.68 -29.11 -17.16
N LYS A 11 18.66 -29.84 -16.60
CA LYS A 11 18.94 -29.79 -15.15
C LYS A 11 19.40 -28.42 -14.68
N LYS A 12 20.15 -27.67 -15.50
CA LYS A 12 20.62 -26.32 -15.13
C LYS A 12 19.47 -25.32 -15.09
N GLU A 13 18.59 -25.35 -16.08
CA GLU A 13 17.39 -24.48 -16.12
C GLU A 13 16.48 -24.73 -14.91
N LEU A 14 16.18 -25.99 -14.60
CA LEU A 14 15.36 -26.34 -13.43
C LEU A 14 15.94 -25.85 -12.09
N VAL A 15 17.26 -25.90 -11.93
CA VAL A 15 17.93 -25.41 -10.71
C VAL A 15 17.87 -23.89 -10.63
N GLN A 16 17.94 -23.19 -11.77
CA GLN A 16 17.77 -21.74 -11.83
C GLN A 16 16.34 -21.35 -11.47
N ASP A 17 15.33 -21.99 -12.07
CA ASP A 17 13.92 -21.74 -11.79
C ASP A 17 13.58 -22.01 -10.31
N LEU A 18 14.10 -23.11 -9.74
CA LEU A 18 13.94 -23.41 -8.33
C LEU A 18 14.56 -22.33 -7.44
N ASN A 19 15.78 -21.85 -7.77
CA ASN A 19 16.41 -20.75 -7.04
C ASN A 19 15.62 -19.44 -7.13
N GLU A 20 15.04 -19.13 -8.29
CA GLU A 20 14.14 -17.98 -8.43
C GLU A 20 12.91 -18.13 -7.53
N LEU A 21 12.28 -19.31 -7.52
CA LEU A 21 11.14 -19.58 -6.65
C LEU A 21 11.50 -19.51 -5.16
N PHE A 22 12.67 -20.03 -4.76
CA PHE A 22 13.18 -19.91 -3.39
C PHE A 22 13.40 -18.44 -3.00
N ASN A 23 13.96 -17.62 -3.89
CA ASN A 23 14.14 -16.18 -3.66
C ASN A 23 12.82 -15.43 -3.48
N VAL A 24 11.74 -15.92 -4.08
CA VAL A 24 10.40 -15.32 -3.99
C VAL A 24 9.64 -15.84 -2.75
N GLY A 25 10.24 -16.76 -1.96
CA GLY A 25 9.72 -17.23 -0.68
C GLY A 25 9.13 -18.64 -0.71
N LEU A 26 9.35 -19.42 -1.78
CA LEU A 26 9.02 -20.84 -1.82
C LEU A 26 9.94 -21.60 -0.84
N HIS A 27 9.40 -22.55 -0.11
CA HIS A 27 10.11 -23.52 0.71
C HIS A 27 9.59 -24.90 0.35
N LEU A 28 10.49 -25.85 0.09
CA LEU A 28 10.15 -27.21 -0.32
C LEU A 28 10.59 -28.17 0.78
N GLU A 29 9.66 -28.94 1.30
CA GLU A 29 9.92 -29.98 2.29
C GLU A 29 9.46 -31.33 1.73
N VAL A 30 10.30 -32.35 1.86
CA VAL A 30 9.96 -33.72 1.46
C VAL A 30 9.45 -34.43 2.71
N SER A 31 8.16 -34.74 2.72
CA SER A 31 7.52 -35.49 3.80
C SER A 31 8.00 -36.94 3.81
N ASP A 32 7.94 -37.60 4.97
CA ASP A 32 8.26 -39.02 5.16
C ASP A 32 7.47 -39.96 4.23
N SER A 33 6.33 -39.49 3.74
CA SER A 33 5.49 -40.15 2.73
C SER A 33 5.99 -40.01 1.28
N GLN A 34 7.20 -39.47 1.05
CA GLN A 34 7.74 -39.09 -0.27
C GLN A 34 6.91 -38.02 -1.00
N ALA A 35 5.98 -37.36 -0.30
CA ALA A 35 5.24 -36.24 -0.85
C ALA A 35 6.08 -34.96 -0.74
N LEU A 36 6.12 -34.18 -1.83
CA LEU A 36 6.70 -32.83 -1.83
C LEU A 36 5.65 -31.83 -1.34
N LEU A 37 5.93 -31.20 -0.21
CA LEU A 37 5.18 -30.07 0.31
C LEU A 37 5.89 -28.78 -0.09
N ALA A 38 5.17 -27.91 -0.80
CA ALA A 38 5.63 -26.56 -1.13
C ALA A 38 4.89 -25.55 -0.26
N GLN A 39 5.64 -24.82 0.57
CA GLN A 39 5.14 -23.70 1.36
C GLN A 39 5.64 -22.40 0.73
N PHE A 40 4.76 -21.46 0.43
CA PHE A 40 5.15 -20.13 -0.04
C PHE A 40 4.96 -19.11 1.09
N GLN A 41 6.04 -18.47 1.55
CA GLN A 41 5.99 -17.42 2.58
C GLN A 41 6.25 -16.04 1.97
N VAL A 42 5.22 -15.20 1.91
CA VAL A 42 5.36 -13.78 1.55
C VAL A 42 5.57 -12.98 2.83
N LYS A 43 6.77 -12.40 3.00
CA LYS A 43 7.05 -11.44 4.08
C LYS A 43 7.32 -10.07 3.46
N SER A 44 6.55 -9.06 3.86
CA SER A 44 6.84 -7.67 3.47
C SER A 44 8.13 -7.21 4.15
N ASN A 45 9.12 -6.83 3.35
CA ASN A 45 10.42 -6.33 3.83
C ASN A 45 10.38 -4.85 4.26
N LEU A 46 9.24 -4.16 4.08
CA LEU A 46 9.10 -2.74 4.39
C LEU A 46 9.40 -2.44 5.85
N MET A 47 8.94 -3.28 6.78
CA MET A 47 9.19 -3.05 8.21
C MET A 47 10.67 -3.09 8.53
N ASP A 48 11.42 -4.02 7.94
CA ASP A 48 12.85 -4.15 8.20
C ASP A 48 13.65 -3.06 7.48
N GLU A 49 13.24 -2.66 6.27
CA GLU A 49 13.79 -1.48 5.57
C GLU A 49 13.59 -0.21 6.40
N ILE A 50 12.40 -0.01 6.99
CA ILE A 50 12.14 1.15 7.85
C ILE A 50 13.03 1.12 9.08
N LYS A 51 13.16 -0.01 9.77
CA LYS A 51 14.00 -0.12 10.99
C LYS A 51 15.47 0.22 10.70
N THR A 52 16.00 -0.26 9.58
CA THR A 52 17.41 -0.02 9.20
C THR A 52 17.66 1.43 8.82
N VAL A 53 16.75 2.05 8.06
CA VAL A 53 16.91 3.42 7.55
C VAL A 53 16.57 4.49 8.59
N GLN A 54 15.83 4.14 9.64
CA GLN A 54 15.40 5.08 10.67
C GLN A 54 16.54 5.82 11.37
N GLY A 55 17.72 5.18 11.47
CA GLY A 55 18.92 5.79 12.07
C GLY A 55 19.47 6.96 11.28
N SER A 56 19.18 7.03 9.96
CA SER A 56 19.74 8.02 9.04
C SER A 56 18.89 9.27 8.88
N ASP A 57 17.66 9.30 9.42
CA ASP A 57 16.74 10.43 9.24
C ASP A 57 17.02 11.58 10.24
N PRO A 58 17.43 12.77 9.76
CA PRO A 58 17.71 13.92 10.62
C PRO A 58 16.46 14.43 11.36
N GLU A 59 15.25 14.31 10.80
CA GLU A 59 14.02 14.76 11.47
C GLU A 59 13.64 13.81 12.62
N LEU A 60 13.75 12.49 12.39
CA LEU A 60 13.56 11.52 13.47
C LEU A 60 14.68 11.59 14.51
N ALA A 61 15.90 11.96 14.12
CA ALA A 61 17.01 12.20 15.06
C ALA A 61 16.73 13.40 15.99
N LYS A 62 16.16 14.49 15.48
CA LYS A 62 15.70 15.62 16.32
C LYS A 62 14.63 15.18 17.30
N LEU A 63 13.66 14.37 16.85
CA LEU A 63 12.63 13.82 17.72
C LEU A 63 13.23 12.94 18.82
N LYS A 64 14.26 12.14 18.54
CA LYS A 64 14.98 11.36 19.57
C LYS A 64 15.57 12.25 20.67
N ILE A 65 16.15 13.39 20.32
CA ILE A 65 16.72 14.34 21.29
C ILE A 65 15.61 14.96 22.16
N VAL A 66 14.50 15.35 21.53
CA VAL A 66 13.36 15.96 22.25
C VAL A 66 12.66 14.98 23.19
N ILE A 67 12.68 13.68 22.87
CA ILE A 67 12.16 12.61 23.74
C ILE A 67 13.05 12.45 24.98
N GLN A 68 14.38 12.49 24.81
CA GLN A 68 15.32 12.41 25.93
C GLN A 68 15.20 13.59 26.89
N ASP A 69 14.76 14.75 26.39
CA ASP A 69 14.49 15.97 27.16
C ASP A 69 13.15 15.91 27.94
N GLY A 70 12.43 14.77 27.89
CA GLY A 70 11.21 14.53 28.68
C GLY A 70 9.98 15.34 28.21
N LYS A 71 10.04 15.98 27.04
CA LYS A 71 9.06 16.96 26.60
C LYS A 71 7.86 16.36 25.85
N VAL A 72 7.97 15.12 25.37
CA VAL A 72 6.93 14.46 24.56
C VAL A 72 6.73 13.01 25.00
N THR A 73 5.56 12.73 25.56
CA THR A 73 5.19 11.40 26.11
C THR A 73 4.65 10.43 25.07
N GLU A 74 4.31 10.89 23.87
CA GLU A 74 3.70 10.05 22.83
C GLU A 74 4.69 9.17 22.04
N PHE A 75 5.99 9.41 22.18
CA PHE A 75 7.01 8.65 21.46
C PHE A 75 7.84 7.79 22.42
N ASN A 76 8.14 6.58 21.98
CA ASN A 76 8.99 5.64 22.69
C ASN A 76 10.02 5.02 21.74
N MET A 77 11.09 4.49 22.32
CA MET A 77 12.13 3.79 21.59
C MET A 77 12.18 2.35 22.11
N VAL A 78 11.92 1.39 21.22
CA VAL A 78 11.91 -0.05 21.52
C VAL A 78 12.92 -0.70 20.58
N ASP A 79 13.91 -1.41 21.14
CA ASP A 79 14.98 -2.09 20.38
C ASP A 79 15.72 -1.18 19.38
N GLY A 80 15.94 0.08 19.75
CA GLY A 80 16.59 1.09 18.89
C GLY A 80 15.70 1.68 17.79
N VAL A 81 14.43 1.27 17.73
CA VAL A 81 13.44 1.71 16.76
C VAL A 81 12.50 2.73 17.39
N LEU A 82 12.33 3.88 16.74
CA LEU A 82 11.43 4.95 17.17
C LEU A 82 9.97 4.61 16.81
N ARG A 83 9.09 4.72 17.81
CA ARG A 83 7.66 4.47 17.69
C ARG A 83 6.83 5.61 18.31
N CYS A 84 5.61 5.79 17.81
CA CYS A 84 4.62 6.74 18.31
C CYS A 84 3.42 5.94 18.86
N GLY A 85 3.36 5.77 20.18
CA GLY A 85 2.59 4.68 20.80
C GLY A 85 3.07 3.33 20.28
N ASP A 86 2.18 2.53 19.71
CA ASP A 86 2.52 1.22 19.13
C ASP A 86 2.93 1.29 17.65
N ARG A 87 2.93 2.48 17.04
CA ARG A 87 3.10 2.66 15.60
C ARG A 87 4.55 2.95 15.21
N LEU A 88 5.00 2.36 14.11
CA LEU A 88 6.36 2.53 13.60
C LEU A 88 6.54 3.90 12.93
N CYS A 89 7.54 4.67 13.35
CA CYS A 89 7.83 5.96 12.76
C CYS A 89 8.56 5.79 11.41
N VAL A 90 7.97 6.30 10.33
CA VAL A 90 8.49 6.13 8.97
C VAL A 90 9.35 7.33 8.56
N PRO A 91 10.64 7.11 8.25
CA PRO A 91 11.53 8.19 7.81
C PRO A 91 11.19 8.68 6.41
N ASP A 92 11.53 9.93 6.10
CA ASP A 92 11.36 10.50 4.76
C ASP A 92 12.56 10.19 3.85
N ILE A 93 12.90 8.91 3.72
CA ILE A 93 14.08 8.43 2.98
C ILE A 93 13.66 7.33 2.00
N ASN A 94 14.33 7.26 0.85
CA ASN A 94 14.14 6.22 -0.19
C ASN A 94 12.69 6.07 -0.69
N GLY A 95 11.85 7.10 -0.51
CA GLY A 95 10.44 7.05 -0.86
C GLY A 95 9.64 6.01 -0.06
N LEU A 96 10.08 5.62 1.15
CA LEU A 96 9.42 4.61 1.98
C LEU A 96 7.94 4.92 2.22
N ARG A 97 7.62 6.18 2.54
CA ARG A 97 6.22 6.64 2.69
C ARG A 97 5.42 6.38 1.42
N LYS A 98 6.00 6.64 0.24
CA LYS A 98 5.35 6.39 -1.06
C LYS A 98 5.17 4.89 -1.31
N LYS A 99 6.13 4.04 -0.96
CA LYS A 99 5.99 2.58 -1.07
C LYS A 99 4.83 2.07 -0.21
N ILE A 100 4.73 2.52 1.04
CA ILE A 100 3.62 2.17 1.95
C ILE A 100 2.28 2.62 1.36
N MET A 101 2.20 3.87 0.89
CA MET A 101 0.98 4.38 0.27
C MET A 101 0.62 3.63 -1.01
N HIS A 102 1.61 3.25 -1.81
CA HIS A 102 1.40 2.47 -3.02
C HIS A 102 0.86 1.07 -2.72
N GLU A 103 1.47 0.34 -1.77
CA GLU A 103 0.98 -0.98 -1.36
C GLU A 103 -0.44 -0.89 -0.79
N ALA A 104 -0.70 0.06 0.11
CA ALA A 104 -2.03 0.24 0.71
C ALA A 104 -3.12 0.66 -0.30
N HIS A 105 -2.75 1.21 -1.46
CA HIS A 105 -3.71 1.70 -2.44
C HIS A 105 -3.90 0.76 -3.63
N TYR A 106 -2.81 0.21 -4.16
CA TYR A 106 -2.78 -0.58 -5.39
C TYR A 106 -2.67 -2.09 -5.13
N ALA A 107 -2.55 -2.54 -3.88
CA ALA A 107 -2.60 -3.97 -3.61
C ALA A 107 -3.93 -4.55 -4.14
N PRO A 108 -3.91 -5.75 -4.76
CA PRO A 108 -5.09 -6.35 -5.40
C PRO A 108 -6.31 -6.47 -4.48
N TYR A 109 -6.07 -6.62 -3.16
CA TYR A 109 -7.10 -6.74 -2.14
C TYR A 109 -7.57 -5.40 -1.54
N SER A 110 -6.90 -4.27 -1.84
CA SER A 110 -7.19 -2.98 -1.20
C SER A 110 -8.34 -2.21 -1.87
N VAL A 111 -8.70 -2.58 -3.10
CA VAL A 111 -9.83 -2.00 -3.87
C VAL A 111 -9.80 -0.46 -3.87
N HIS A 112 -8.63 0.13 -4.16
CA HIS A 112 -8.47 1.58 -4.30
C HIS A 112 -9.16 2.40 -3.19
N PRO A 113 -8.72 2.24 -1.93
CA PRO A 113 -9.39 2.88 -0.79
C PRO A 113 -9.33 4.40 -0.91
N GLY A 114 -10.43 5.06 -0.56
CA GLY A 114 -10.47 6.51 -0.42
C GLY A 114 -9.60 7.01 0.74
N THR A 115 -9.31 8.31 0.78
CA THR A 115 -8.40 8.95 1.73
C THR A 115 -8.64 8.56 3.20
N THR A 116 -9.90 8.57 3.65
CA THR A 116 -10.24 8.26 5.04
C THR A 116 -9.92 6.81 5.40
N LYS A 117 -10.38 5.87 4.58
CA LYS A 117 -10.14 4.43 4.78
C LYS A 117 -8.64 4.14 4.77
N MET A 118 -7.94 4.62 3.74
CA MET A 118 -6.49 4.43 3.61
C MET A 118 -5.73 5.01 4.81
N TYR A 119 -6.13 6.18 5.31
CA TYR A 119 -5.53 6.74 6.53
C TYR A 119 -5.74 5.83 7.74
N HIS A 120 -6.94 5.28 7.95
CA HIS A 120 -7.18 4.37 9.08
C HIS A 120 -6.37 3.08 8.97
N ASP A 121 -6.30 2.49 7.78
CA ASP A 121 -5.56 1.24 7.52
C ASP A 121 -4.06 1.44 7.79
N VAL A 122 -3.48 2.52 7.26
CA VAL A 122 -2.04 2.80 7.44
C VAL A 122 -1.72 3.27 8.85
N LYS A 123 -2.60 4.06 9.49
CA LYS A 123 -2.40 4.60 10.85
C LYS A 123 -2.32 3.49 11.90
N GLY A 124 -2.91 2.32 11.66
CA GLY A 124 -2.83 1.20 12.59
C GLY A 124 -1.40 0.73 12.85
N ILE A 125 -0.51 0.86 11.85
CA ILE A 125 0.84 0.28 11.88
C ILE A 125 1.92 1.37 11.84
N TYR A 126 1.69 2.42 11.06
CA TYR A 126 2.71 3.42 10.73
C TYR A 126 2.34 4.82 11.23
N TRP A 127 3.36 5.66 11.39
CA TRP A 127 3.22 7.06 11.73
C TRP A 127 4.30 7.91 11.06
N TRP A 128 3.95 9.10 10.59
CA TRP A 128 4.90 10.15 10.20
C TRP A 128 4.26 11.55 10.25
N PRO A 129 5.05 12.63 10.35
CA PRO A 129 4.53 13.99 10.29
C PRO A 129 3.85 14.27 8.94
N GLY A 130 2.63 14.81 8.95
CA GLY A 130 1.92 15.16 7.72
C GLY A 130 1.18 13.99 7.03
N MET A 131 1.15 12.79 7.63
CA MET A 131 0.56 11.58 7.05
C MET A 131 -0.83 11.75 6.41
N LYS A 132 -1.76 12.47 7.06
CA LYS A 132 -3.09 12.72 6.48
C LYS A 132 -3.02 13.50 5.16
N LYS A 133 -2.14 14.50 5.09
CA LYS A 133 -1.95 15.35 3.90
C LYS A 133 -1.34 14.54 2.76
N ASP A 134 -0.31 13.75 3.07
CA ASP A 134 0.37 12.91 2.07
C ASP A 134 -0.58 11.87 1.47
N ILE A 135 -1.37 11.20 2.31
CA ILE A 135 -2.37 10.22 1.86
C ILE A 135 -3.46 10.90 1.02
N ALA A 136 -3.96 12.07 1.44
CA ALA A 136 -4.93 12.83 0.66
C ALA A 136 -4.39 13.19 -0.72
N GLN A 137 -3.16 13.70 -0.78
CA GLN A 137 -2.49 14.04 -2.03
C GLN A 137 -2.27 12.79 -2.89
N PHE A 138 -1.80 11.68 -2.32
CA PHE A 138 -1.58 10.43 -3.04
C PHE A 138 -2.88 9.90 -3.69
N VAL A 139 -3.94 9.75 -2.90
CA VAL A 139 -5.24 9.28 -3.41
C VAL A 139 -5.82 10.23 -4.45
N SER A 140 -5.60 11.55 -4.29
CA SER A 140 -6.07 12.53 -5.28
C SER A 140 -5.44 12.37 -6.66
N THR A 141 -4.27 11.75 -6.77
CA THR A 141 -3.61 11.49 -8.07
C THR A 141 -4.10 10.22 -8.78
N CYS A 142 -4.94 9.40 -8.13
CA CYS A 142 -5.41 8.15 -8.71
C CYS A 142 -6.60 8.36 -9.66
N LEU A 143 -6.40 8.09 -10.96
CA LEU A 143 -7.44 8.23 -11.99
C LEU A 143 -8.67 7.35 -11.71
N THR A 144 -8.47 6.10 -11.29
CA THR A 144 -9.58 5.19 -10.95
C THR A 144 -10.44 5.78 -9.83
N CYS A 145 -9.81 6.28 -8.77
CA CYS A 145 -10.53 6.94 -7.67
C CYS A 145 -11.24 8.21 -8.13
N GLN A 146 -10.62 9.02 -9.00
CA GLN A 146 -11.26 10.24 -9.52
C GLN A 146 -12.52 9.93 -10.33
N GLN A 147 -12.49 8.89 -11.18
CA GLN A 147 -13.61 8.52 -12.05
C GLN A 147 -14.79 7.94 -11.27
N VAL A 148 -14.53 7.12 -10.24
CA VAL A 148 -15.59 6.51 -9.43
C VAL A 148 -16.12 7.43 -8.34
N LYS A 149 -15.40 8.52 -8.02
CA LYS A 149 -15.83 9.47 -7.00
C LYS A 149 -16.98 10.29 -7.54
N PHE A 150 -18.19 9.78 -7.32
CA PHE A 150 -19.41 10.52 -7.61
C PHE A 150 -19.50 11.75 -6.71
N GLU A 151 -19.97 12.86 -7.27
CA GLU A 151 -20.24 14.07 -6.52
C GLU A 151 -21.48 13.85 -5.65
N HIS A 152 -21.26 13.57 -4.36
CA HIS A 152 -22.34 13.44 -3.38
C HIS A 152 -22.84 14.81 -2.89
N GLN A 153 -22.30 15.91 -3.44
CA GLN A 153 -22.80 17.24 -3.16
C GLN A 153 -24.16 17.40 -3.82
N LYS A 154 -25.11 18.00 -3.11
CA LYS A 154 -26.36 18.42 -3.75
C LYS A 154 -25.98 19.42 -4.85
N PRO A 155 -26.54 19.30 -6.07
CA PRO A 155 -26.34 20.32 -7.09
C PRO A 155 -26.68 21.66 -6.47
N THR A 156 -25.73 22.60 -6.54
CA THR A 156 -25.92 23.93 -5.98
C THR A 156 -26.85 24.69 -6.92
N GLY A 157 -28.14 24.70 -6.61
CA GLY A 157 -29.18 25.33 -7.41
C GLY A 157 -30.57 24.98 -6.88
N LEU A 158 -31.53 25.88 -7.08
CA LEU A 158 -32.94 25.52 -6.95
C LEU A 158 -33.27 24.55 -8.07
N LEU A 159 -33.97 23.46 -7.72
CA LEU A 159 -34.53 22.56 -8.71
C LEU A 159 -35.47 23.41 -9.59
N GLN A 160 -35.11 23.63 -10.85
CA GLN A 160 -35.99 24.32 -11.77
C GLN A 160 -37.13 23.38 -12.11
N GLU A 161 -38.34 23.73 -11.71
CA GLU A 161 -39.54 23.03 -12.14
C GLU A 161 -39.66 23.19 -13.66
N LEU A 162 -39.77 22.08 -14.37
CA LEU A 162 -40.10 22.12 -15.80
C LEU A 162 -41.50 22.73 -15.94
N PRO A 163 -41.73 23.64 -16.89
CA PRO A 163 -43.05 24.20 -17.12
C PRO A 163 -44.04 23.06 -17.39
N LEU A 164 -45.19 23.10 -16.70
CA LEU A 164 -46.24 22.13 -16.93
C LEU A 164 -46.65 22.20 -18.42
N PRO A 165 -46.64 21.07 -19.14
CA PRO A 165 -47.06 21.07 -20.53
C PRO A 165 -48.57 21.38 -20.59
N GLU A 166 -48.97 22.28 -21.50
CA GLU A 166 -50.39 22.61 -21.70
C GLU A 166 -51.23 21.42 -22.19
N TRP A 167 -50.59 20.39 -22.73
CA TRP A 167 -51.25 19.19 -23.25
C TRP A 167 -50.36 17.96 -23.19
N LYS A 168 -51.00 16.78 -23.23
CA LYS A 168 -50.41 15.45 -22.97
C LYS A 168 -49.13 15.07 -23.74
N TRP A 169 -48.75 15.74 -24.83
CA TRP A 169 -47.52 15.46 -25.58
C TRP A 169 -46.72 16.71 -25.99
N GLY A 170 -46.97 17.87 -25.37
CA GLY A 170 -46.36 19.15 -25.74
C GLY A 170 -44.92 19.37 -25.27
N GLY A 171 -44.38 18.49 -24.43
CA GLY A 171 -43.06 18.64 -23.81
C GLY A 171 -41.93 17.85 -24.48
N LEU A 172 -42.16 17.20 -25.61
CA LEU A 172 -41.10 16.48 -26.33
C LEU A 172 -40.32 17.45 -27.21
N PRO A 173 -39.00 17.62 -27.02
CA PRO A 173 -38.19 18.46 -27.90
C PRO A 173 -38.10 17.77 -29.27
N TRP A 174 -38.86 18.28 -30.24
CA TRP A 174 -38.92 17.74 -31.62
C TRP A 174 -37.73 18.16 -32.50
N THR A 175 -36.56 18.43 -31.92
CA THR A 175 -35.36 18.78 -32.70
C THR A 175 -34.33 17.67 -32.63
N LEU A 176 -34.37 16.79 -33.62
CA LEU A 176 -33.23 16.03 -34.16
C LEU A 176 -32.98 16.50 -35.59
#